data_AF-A0A0Q9WXQ6-F1
#
_entry.id   AF-A0A0Q9WXQ6-F1
#
_cell.length_a   1.000
_cell.length_b   1.000
_cell.length_c   1.000
_cell.angle_alpha   90.00
_cell.angle_beta   90.00
_cell.angle_gamma   90.00
#
_symmetry.space_group_name_H-M   'P 1'
#
loop_
_entity.id
_entity.type
_entity.pdbx_description
1 polymer ?
#
loop_
_entity_poly.entity_id
_entity_poly.type
_entity_poly.pdbx_seq_one_letter_code
_entity_poly.pdbx_strand_id
1 'polypeptide(L)'
;MPPKKKGKGKKKDKKDPNKLTMVDRTFYELTITDLNQKLSRLRSHVAGLDESNVGLSEKLREVEVDRTDVAAHLERMLADRNNSITELEERLVEISKVREDENRSAEEKISELETKYKAMHDQLSSEIKLLNGKLNSLDEFRIQRDVLLAKFDSQEADLKEKEKEQKEALYNMEQKAVVEKDALKKEVEQKLLQVSEDFTRSSEIRNAGYTRRLIRENIALQREIDSLVTSQIKLQQQFSSQKEKHKEIEEQYSALEQIKNELVHNSVTKLKIIEALTSNYEKLKAKYVENLRFRKAYESQQQTDQSEQLKQKNAVAKLEDLTKQIDILTLENKHLVVIHEHNERELLRLWSVVHQIKVTVRDAIVAEQSATLFPQRLIDAKVDPPEVIQEVQEDAKAFCKLTRMDLLSKLMDLVSSHSEEMPRPASIGGTSMALYAPGKMGFMPQQSKAASNDKNRTGVVPKQLVDPLQQDDEQMTGQAQKIQHGNEYSIIDVELGATLYVSTSREEEFVEMEEENPEESDAKKEAPQPSGAGAPNAAIPTKTPIPEVSSDHKSSRSVAGHETQSTTQTGEEQTIEEEGDFDINLFY
;
A
#
# COMPACT_ATOMS: atom_id res chain seq x y z
N MET A 1 129.80 15.73 184.72
CA MET A 1 129.79 15.42 186.17
C MET A 1 131.14 15.81 186.80
N PRO A 2 131.25 15.89 188.14
CA PRO A 2 132.47 16.31 188.86
C PRO A 2 133.34 15.06 189.26
N PRO A 3 134.05 14.93 190.42
CA PRO A 3 135.34 15.57 190.83
C PRO A 3 136.32 14.65 191.66
N LYS A 4 137.32 15.27 192.34
CA LYS A 4 137.83 15.04 193.74
C LYS A 4 139.01 14.06 194.09
N LYS A 5 139.95 14.62 194.88
CA LYS A 5 140.65 14.10 196.13
C LYS A 5 141.80 13.05 195.94
N LYS A 6 142.78 12.86 196.86
CA LYS A 6 143.03 13.32 198.26
C LYS A 6 144.52 13.14 198.75
N GLY A 7 145.10 14.10 199.50
CA GLY A 7 146.03 13.90 200.66
C GLY A 7 147.50 13.42 200.46
N LYS A 8 148.46 13.48 201.44
CA LYS A 8 148.51 14.11 202.80
C LYS A 8 149.92 14.04 203.50
N GLY A 9 150.52 15.16 203.96
CA GLY A 9 151.53 15.26 205.08
C GLY A 9 153.04 14.98 204.78
N LYS A 10 154.06 15.35 205.61
CA LYS A 10 154.13 16.06 206.93
C LYS A 10 155.61 16.39 207.40
N LYS A 11 155.97 17.67 207.72
CA LYS A 11 157.03 18.23 208.66
C LYS A 11 158.52 17.71 208.62
N LYS A 12 159.61 18.41 209.05
CA LYS A 12 159.82 19.58 209.96
C LYS A 12 161.24 20.24 209.87
N ASP A 13 161.36 21.44 210.48
CA ASP A 13 162.54 22.12 211.11
C ASP A 13 163.54 22.99 210.29
N LYS A 14 164.24 23.89 211.02
CA LYS A 14 164.67 25.26 210.62
C LYS A 14 166.20 25.49 210.64
N LYS A 15 166.68 26.50 209.88
CA LYS A 15 167.78 27.41 210.29
C LYS A 15 167.81 28.72 209.46
N ASP A 16 167.72 29.85 210.15
CA ASP A 16 168.23 31.19 209.77
C ASP A 16 169.51 31.44 210.63
N PRO A 17 170.45 32.38 210.34
CA PRO A 17 170.28 33.60 209.52
C PRO A 17 171.45 34.03 208.60
N ASN A 18 171.12 34.95 207.68
CA ASN A 18 171.94 36.02 207.08
C ASN A 18 173.49 35.92 207.12
N LYS A 19 174.04 34.94 206.40
CA LYS A 19 175.19 35.17 205.52
C LYS A 19 174.79 34.63 204.15
N LEU A 20 174.29 35.49 203.27
CA LEU A 20 174.10 35.11 201.87
C LEU A 20 175.51 34.91 201.29
N THR A 21 175.94 33.66 201.19
CA THR A 21 177.25 33.31 200.65
C THR A 21 177.32 33.87 199.23
N MET A 22 178.52 34.29 198.76
CA MET A 22 178.68 34.74 197.36
C MET A 22 178.04 33.75 196.38
N VAL A 23 178.15 32.45 196.70
CA VAL A 23 177.50 31.31 196.04
C VAL A 23 175.98 31.47 195.88
N ASP A 24 175.23 31.80 196.94
CA ASP A 24 173.76 31.83 196.91
C ASP A 24 173.22 33.03 196.13
N ARG A 25 173.88 34.19 196.26
CA ARG A 25 173.55 35.36 195.43
C ARG A 25 173.82 35.08 193.96
N THR A 26 174.98 34.53 193.63
CA THR A 26 175.30 34.13 192.25
C THR A 26 174.38 33.03 191.74
N PHE A 27 173.90 32.12 192.59
CA PHE A 27 172.94 31.08 192.20
C PHE A 27 171.59 31.68 191.80
N TYR A 28 171.04 32.61 192.59
CA TYR A 28 169.77 33.27 192.24
C TYR A 28 169.92 34.23 191.05
N GLU A 29 171.02 34.99 190.95
CA GLU A 29 171.30 35.83 189.78
C GLU A 29 171.46 34.97 188.50
N LEU A 30 172.18 33.84 188.58
CA LEU A 30 172.30 32.87 187.48
C LEU A 30 170.94 32.26 187.11
N THR A 31 170.12 31.90 188.10
CA THR A 31 168.76 31.38 187.88
C THR A 31 167.84 32.42 187.23
N ILE A 32 167.92 33.68 187.65
CA ILE A 32 167.16 34.78 187.02
C ILE A 32 167.64 35.03 185.60
N THR A 33 168.95 34.96 185.32
CA THR A 33 169.45 35.10 183.94
C THR A 33 169.05 33.93 183.05
N ASP A 34 169.09 32.67 183.53
CA ASP A 34 168.61 31.50 182.79
C ASP A 34 167.08 31.57 182.54
N LEU A 35 166.28 31.95 183.54
CA LEU A 35 164.85 32.16 183.38
C LEU A 35 164.53 33.30 182.40
N ASN A 36 165.26 34.42 182.45
CA ASN A 36 165.11 35.50 181.48
C ASN A 36 165.58 35.09 180.08
N GLN A 37 166.64 34.29 179.94
CA GLN A 37 167.02 33.71 178.65
C GLN A 37 165.94 32.76 178.11
N LYS A 38 165.38 31.88 178.95
CA LYS A 38 164.24 31.02 178.58
C LYS A 38 163.02 31.83 178.19
N LEU A 39 162.71 32.90 178.91
CA LEU A 39 161.58 33.79 178.62
C LEU A 39 161.80 34.58 177.33
N SER A 40 163.02 35.04 177.04
CA SER A 40 163.38 35.66 175.75
C SER A 40 163.35 34.66 174.60
N ARG A 41 163.81 33.41 174.79
CA ARG A 41 163.68 32.33 173.80
C ARG A 41 162.21 32.00 173.53
N LEU A 42 161.37 31.91 174.57
CA LEU A 42 159.93 31.69 174.43
C LEU A 42 159.24 32.88 173.74
N ARG A 43 159.57 34.13 174.07
CA ARG A 43 159.06 35.31 173.37
C ARG A 43 159.48 35.35 171.90
N SER A 44 160.74 35.02 171.60
CA SER A 44 161.23 34.93 170.22
C SER A 44 160.57 33.77 169.47
N HIS A 45 160.30 32.64 170.12
CA HIS A 45 159.58 31.52 169.52
C HIS A 45 158.10 31.84 169.28
N VAL A 46 157.43 32.50 170.22
CA VAL A 46 156.05 32.99 170.04
C VAL A 46 156.00 34.03 168.93
N ALA A 47 156.92 35.01 168.90
CA ALA A 47 156.99 35.99 167.81
C ALA A 47 157.24 35.33 166.44
N GLY A 48 158.11 34.31 166.37
CA GLY A 48 158.33 33.55 165.14
C GLY A 48 157.14 32.65 164.76
N LEU A 49 156.39 32.13 165.74
CA LEU A 49 155.13 31.44 165.50
C LEU A 49 154.06 32.41 164.99
N ASP A 50 153.93 33.59 165.59
CA ASP A 50 152.99 34.64 165.17
C ASP A 50 153.33 35.13 163.75
N GLU A 51 154.61 35.40 163.45
CA GLU A 51 155.09 35.74 162.11
C GLU A 51 154.81 34.62 161.10
N SER A 52 155.04 33.35 161.48
CA SER A 52 154.69 32.21 160.63
C SER A 52 153.18 32.04 160.43
N ASN A 53 152.37 32.38 161.43
CA ASN A 53 150.92 32.27 161.40
C ASN A 53 150.30 33.40 160.55
N VAL A 54 150.85 34.61 160.64
CA VAL A 54 150.53 35.72 159.72
C VAL A 54 150.91 35.34 158.28
N GLY A 55 152.13 34.83 158.06
CA GLY A 55 152.56 34.40 156.72
C GLY A 55 151.79 33.21 156.15
N LEU A 56 151.31 32.29 157.00
CA LEU A 56 150.40 31.21 156.59
C LEU A 56 148.99 31.72 156.32
N SER A 57 148.48 32.67 157.11
CA SER A 57 147.18 33.31 156.89
C SER A 57 147.16 34.14 155.61
N GLU A 58 148.26 34.82 155.29
CA GLU A 58 148.41 35.56 154.03
C GLU A 58 148.48 34.62 152.82
N LYS A 59 149.22 33.51 152.91
CA LYS A 59 149.22 32.47 151.86
C LYS A 59 147.85 31.80 151.70
N LEU A 60 147.11 31.59 152.80
CA LEU A 60 145.76 31.06 152.74
C LEU A 60 144.84 32.06 152.01
N ARG A 61 144.92 33.35 152.34
CA ARG A 61 144.19 34.42 151.66
C ARG A 61 144.55 34.52 150.17
N GLU A 62 145.84 34.39 149.82
CA GLU A 62 146.32 34.36 148.44
C GLU A 62 145.70 33.18 147.67
N VAL A 63 145.78 31.96 148.23
CA VAL A 63 145.17 30.75 147.64
C VAL A 63 143.63 30.85 147.57
N GLU A 64 142.97 31.51 148.52
CA GLU A 64 141.52 31.76 148.48
C GLU A 64 141.16 32.74 147.36
N VAL A 65 141.92 33.83 147.19
CA VAL A 65 141.73 34.79 146.09
C VAL A 65 141.99 34.13 144.74
N ASP A 66 143.12 33.44 144.57
CA ASP A 66 143.45 32.68 143.36
C ASP A 66 142.37 31.66 143.02
N ARG A 67 141.85 30.95 144.03
CA ARG A 67 140.73 30.01 143.84
C ARG A 67 139.46 30.73 143.38
N THR A 68 139.13 31.90 143.94
CA THR A 68 137.95 32.67 143.49
C THR A 68 138.13 33.23 142.08
N ASP A 69 139.33 33.68 141.71
CA ASP A 69 139.62 34.19 140.37
C ASP A 69 139.63 33.08 139.32
N VAL A 70 140.20 31.91 139.64
CA VAL A 70 140.13 30.71 138.79
C VAL A 70 138.68 30.22 138.64
N ALA A 71 137.90 30.20 139.73
CA ALA A 71 136.48 29.86 139.66
C ALA A 71 135.70 30.84 138.79
N ALA A 72 135.85 32.15 139.00
CA ALA A 72 135.18 33.17 138.21
C ALA A 72 135.62 33.16 136.72
N HIS A 73 136.88 32.84 136.43
CA HIS A 73 137.36 32.65 135.06
C HIS A 73 136.74 31.40 134.41
N LEU A 74 136.66 30.27 135.12
CA LEU A 74 136.00 29.05 134.65
C LEU A 74 134.50 29.25 134.46
N GLU A 75 133.82 29.95 135.36
CA GLU A 75 132.40 30.31 135.25
C GLU A 75 132.13 31.20 134.04
N ARG A 76 132.95 32.22 133.79
CA ARG A 76 132.87 33.04 132.56
C ARG A 76 133.09 32.20 131.31
N MET A 77 134.15 31.38 131.26
CA MET A 77 134.37 30.50 130.12
C MET A 77 133.23 29.50 129.90
N LEU A 78 132.63 28.96 130.96
CA LEU A 78 131.47 28.08 130.85
C LEU A 78 130.24 28.83 130.34
N ALA A 79 130.00 30.05 130.81
CA ALA A 79 128.93 30.91 130.30
C ALA A 79 129.14 31.27 128.81
N ASP A 80 130.35 31.68 128.42
CA ASP A 80 130.70 31.99 127.02
C ASP A 80 130.53 30.77 126.11
N ARG A 81 130.93 29.57 126.59
CA ARG A 81 130.71 28.31 125.87
C ARG A 81 129.24 27.93 125.79
N ASN A 82 128.46 28.15 126.85
CA ASN A 82 127.03 27.86 126.85
C ASN A 82 126.28 28.81 125.91
N ASN A 83 126.61 30.11 125.92
CA ASN A 83 126.08 31.10 124.98
C ASN A 83 126.45 30.74 123.52
N SER A 84 127.70 30.30 123.29
CA SER A 84 128.12 29.81 121.98
C SER A 84 127.40 28.52 121.57
N ILE A 85 126.99 27.66 122.51
CA ILE A 85 126.17 26.47 122.21
C ILE A 85 124.76 26.92 121.83
N THR A 86 124.11 27.79 122.62
CA THR A 86 122.75 28.26 122.31
C THR A 86 122.70 29.03 120.98
N GLU A 87 123.69 29.87 120.67
CA GLU A 87 123.78 30.52 119.35
C GLU A 87 123.92 29.52 118.20
N LEU A 88 124.65 28.42 118.40
CA LEU A 88 124.82 27.38 117.37
C LEU A 88 123.58 26.51 117.24
N GLU A 89 122.86 26.24 118.33
CA GLU A 89 121.57 25.55 118.34
C GLU A 89 120.48 26.39 117.65
N GLU A 90 120.40 27.69 117.95
CA GLU A 90 119.49 28.63 117.26
C GLU A 90 119.78 28.70 115.76
N ARG A 91 121.04 28.87 115.35
CA ARG A 91 121.45 28.84 113.94
C ARG A 91 121.13 27.50 113.28
N LEU A 92 121.29 26.38 113.98
CA LEU A 92 120.95 25.04 113.46
C LEU A 92 119.43 24.90 113.25
N VAL A 93 118.62 25.40 114.18
CA VAL A 93 117.15 25.44 114.06
C VAL A 93 116.72 26.34 112.90
N GLU A 94 117.31 27.52 112.74
CA GLU A 94 117.03 28.41 111.60
C GLU A 94 117.38 27.77 110.25
N ILE A 95 118.58 27.18 110.13
CA ILE A 95 119.00 26.45 108.91
C ILE A 95 118.10 25.26 108.63
N SER A 96 117.70 24.51 109.67
CA SER A 96 116.80 23.36 109.53
C SER A 96 115.42 23.81 109.05
N LYS A 97 114.88 24.90 109.60
CA LYS A 97 113.61 25.48 109.18
C LYS A 97 113.65 25.99 107.74
N VAL A 98 114.70 26.70 107.34
CA VAL A 98 114.88 27.15 105.94
C VAL A 98 114.91 25.94 105.01
N ARG A 99 115.64 24.86 105.38
CA ARG A 99 115.68 23.62 104.61
C ARG A 99 114.33 22.91 104.52
N GLU A 100 113.55 22.90 105.60
CA GLU A 100 112.19 22.34 105.62
C GLU A 100 111.23 23.14 104.73
N ASP A 101 111.30 24.48 104.78
CA ASP A 101 110.48 25.36 103.93
C ASP A 101 110.92 25.30 102.45
N GLU A 102 112.22 25.17 102.16
CA GLU A 102 112.75 24.91 100.81
C GLU A 102 112.32 23.53 100.28
N ASN A 103 112.43 22.47 101.09
CA ASN A 103 111.95 21.14 100.74
C ASN A 103 110.44 21.15 100.48
N ARG A 104 109.63 21.77 101.36
CA ARG A 104 108.18 21.89 101.15
C ARG A 104 107.86 22.63 99.86
N SER A 105 108.54 23.74 99.59
CA SER A 105 108.35 24.48 98.33
C SER A 105 108.78 23.68 97.09
N ALA A 106 109.80 22.82 97.21
CA ALA A 106 110.21 21.92 96.14
C ALA A 106 109.19 20.79 95.92
N GLU A 107 108.69 20.16 96.98
CA GLU A 107 107.63 19.14 96.95
C GLU A 107 106.32 19.69 96.37
N GLU A 108 105.91 20.89 96.79
CA GLU A 108 104.75 21.61 96.22
C GLU A 108 104.92 21.86 94.72
N LYS A 109 106.09 22.32 94.27
CA LYS A 109 106.39 22.54 92.84
C LYS A 109 106.43 21.22 92.05
N ILE A 110 106.97 20.15 92.62
CA ILE A 110 106.97 18.82 91.99
C ILE A 110 105.53 18.34 91.82
N SER A 111 104.70 18.39 92.86
CA SER A 111 103.27 18.04 92.82
C SER A 111 102.49 18.90 91.82
N GLU A 112 102.76 20.21 91.76
CA GLU A 112 102.14 21.11 90.78
C GLU A 112 102.56 20.76 89.34
N LEU A 113 103.82 20.40 89.11
CA LEU A 113 104.32 19.99 87.80
C LEU A 113 103.79 18.60 87.38
N GLU A 114 103.70 17.65 88.31
CA GLU A 114 103.12 16.31 88.06
C GLU A 114 101.63 16.41 87.73
N THR A 115 100.87 17.22 88.46
CA THR A 115 99.44 17.45 88.19
C THR A 115 99.22 18.18 86.86
N LYS A 116 100.03 19.19 86.53
CA LYS A 116 100.02 19.85 85.20
C LYS A 116 100.38 18.88 84.08
N TYR A 117 101.43 18.07 84.26
CA TYR A 117 101.86 17.06 83.28
C TYR A 117 100.76 16.02 83.05
N LYS A 118 100.15 15.51 84.11
CA LYS A 118 99.05 14.56 84.03
C LYS A 118 97.82 15.15 83.33
N ALA A 119 97.43 16.38 83.67
CA ALA A 119 96.32 17.07 83.00
C ALA A 119 96.60 17.29 81.50
N MET A 120 97.82 17.70 81.14
CA MET A 120 98.25 17.85 79.75
C MET A 120 98.27 16.49 79.01
N HIS A 121 98.77 15.44 79.66
CA HIS A 121 98.79 14.08 79.11
C HIS A 121 97.38 13.55 78.86
N ASP A 122 96.46 13.73 79.81
CA ASP A 122 95.07 13.29 79.70
C ASP A 122 94.31 14.11 78.65
N GLN A 123 94.56 15.42 78.55
CA GLN A 123 94.05 16.28 77.48
C GLN A 123 94.53 15.80 76.11
N LEU A 124 95.84 15.65 75.90
CA LEU A 124 96.41 15.17 74.62
C LEU A 124 95.92 13.75 74.28
N SER A 125 95.81 12.87 75.28
CA SER A 125 95.25 11.52 75.12
C SER A 125 93.78 11.57 74.70
N SER A 126 92.98 12.53 75.22
CA SER A 126 91.60 12.73 74.80
C SER A 126 91.50 13.28 73.37
N GLU A 127 92.41 14.18 72.98
CA GLU A 127 92.48 14.74 71.64
C GLU A 127 92.89 13.70 70.61
N ILE A 128 93.90 12.86 70.90
CA ILE A 128 94.29 11.72 70.07
C ILE A 128 93.11 10.74 69.89
N LYS A 129 92.37 10.43 70.96
CA LYS A 129 91.17 9.57 70.88
C LYS A 129 90.07 10.22 70.02
N LEU A 130 89.83 11.52 70.15
CA LEU A 130 88.85 12.25 69.36
C LEU A 130 89.25 12.33 67.88
N LEU A 131 90.53 12.57 67.59
CA LEU A 131 91.07 12.61 66.23
C LEU A 131 91.01 11.22 65.57
N ASN A 132 91.35 10.15 66.29
CA ASN A 132 91.16 8.78 65.80
C ASN A 132 89.67 8.47 65.55
N GLY A 133 88.76 8.93 66.42
CA GLY A 133 87.31 8.80 66.18
C GLY A 133 86.84 9.52 64.92
N LYS A 134 87.32 10.76 64.69
CA LYS A 134 87.06 11.52 63.46
C LYS A 134 87.66 10.85 62.23
N LEU A 135 88.87 10.32 62.33
CA LEU A 135 89.56 9.61 61.23
C LEU A 135 88.82 8.33 60.86
N ASN A 136 88.45 7.50 61.83
CA ASN A 136 87.66 6.29 61.61
C ASN A 136 86.30 6.62 60.95
N SER A 137 85.63 7.68 61.40
CA SER A 137 84.38 8.14 60.77
C SER A 137 84.61 8.62 59.33
N LEU A 138 85.73 9.29 59.03
CA LEU A 138 86.07 9.75 57.69
C LEU A 138 86.42 8.57 56.76
N ASP A 139 87.13 7.56 57.25
CA ASP A 139 87.40 6.33 56.51
C ASP A 139 86.12 5.53 56.25
N GLU A 140 85.21 5.45 57.22
CA GLU A 140 83.88 4.85 57.01
C GLU A 140 83.09 5.62 55.94
N PHE A 141 83.05 6.95 55.98
CA PHE A 141 82.43 7.75 54.91
C PHE A 141 83.08 7.51 53.53
N ARG A 142 84.41 7.32 53.49
CA ARG A 142 85.14 6.99 52.26
C ARG A 142 84.75 5.61 51.73
N ILE A 143 84.71 4.59 52.58
CA ILE A 143 84.27 3.23 52.23
C ILE A 143 82.82 3.25 51.73
N GLN A 144 81.91 3.95 52.43
CA GLN A 144 80.51 4.07 52.02
C GLN A 144 80.35 4.78 50.67
N ARG A 145 81.11 5.86 50.43
CA ARG A 145 81.17 6.53 49.13
C ARG A 145 81.65 5.58 48.03
N ASP A 146 82.73 4.84 48.27
CA ASP A 146 83.33 3.97 47.26
C ASP A 146 82.41 2.77 46.93
N VAL A 147 81.72 2.23 47.93
CA VAL A 147 80.66 1.22 47.75
C VAL A 147 79.45 1.79 47.00
N LEU A 148 79.07 3.05 47.24
CA LEU A 148 77.96 3.69 46.54
C LEU A 148 78.31 3.99 45.07
N LEU A 149 79.52 4.46 44.80
CA LEU A 149 80.04 4.65 43.44
C LEU A 149 80.11 3.32 42.68
N ALA A 150 80.66 2.27 43.27
CA ALA A 150 80.70 0.94 42.64
C ALA A 150 79.28 0.37 42.34
N LYS A 151 78.29 0.66 43.21
CA LYS A 151 76.89 0.32 42.93
C LYS A 151 76.31 1.15 41.79
N PHE A 152 76.62 2.45 41.72
CA PHE A 152 76.19 3.33 40.64
C PHE A 152 76.77 2.87 39.30
N ASP A 153 78.08 2.60 39.25
CA ASP A 153 78.78 2.11 38.05
C ASP A 153 78.19 0.77 37.57
N SER A 154 77.86 -0.14 38.50
CA SER A 154 77.18 -1.40 38.19
C SER A 154 75.77 -1.15 37.62
N GLN A 155 74.98 -0.26 38.23
CA GLN A 155 73.64 0.07 37.74
C GLN A 155 73.67 0.77 36.37
N GLU A 156 74.67 1.62 36.12
CA GLU A 156 74.84 2.27 34.81
C GLU A 156 75.28 1.26 33.73
N ALA A 157 76.09 0.26 34.08
CA ALA A 157 76.43 -0.85 33.20
C ALA A 157 75.20 -1.73 32.89
N ASP A 158 74.45 -2.14 33.92
CA ASP A 158 73.22 -2.92 33.77
C ASP A 158 72.18 -2.20 32.90
N LEU A 159 72.01 -0.88 33.08
CA LEU A 159 71.12 -0.06 32.25
C LEU A 159 71.57 0.00 30.79
N LYS A 160 72.87 0.17 30.52
CA LYS A 160 73.42 0.17 29.15
C LYS A 160 73.26 -1.20 28.48
N GLU A 161 73.40 -2.29 29.24
CA GLU A 161 73.13 -3.64 28.73
C GLU A 161 71.65 -3.82 28.42
N LYS A 162 70.74 -3.42 29.32
CA LYS A 162 69.28 -3.49 29.09
C LYS A 162 68.83 -2.64 27.90
N GLU A 163 69.39 -1.44 27.73
CA GLU A 163 69.14 -0.64 26.53
C GLU A 163 69.63 -1.33 25.24
N LYS A 164 70.79 -1.97 25.29
CA LYS A 164 71.35 -2.71 24.15
C LYS A 164 70.49 -3.93 23.81
N GLU A 165 70.12 -4.73 24.80
CA GLU A 165 69.17 -5.84 24.65
C GLU A 165 67.84 -5.37 24.06
N GLN A 166 67.29 -4.25 24.54
CA GLN A 166 66.02 -3.70 24.03
C GLN A 166 66.16 -3.21 22.59
N LYS A 167 67.26 -2.55 22.22
CA LYS A 167 67.54 -2.11 20.84
C LYS A 167 67.70 -3.31 19.90
N GLU A 168 68.40 -4.36 20.34
CA GLU A 168 68.52 -5.62 19.61
C GLU A 168 67.18 -6.37 19.49
N ALA A 169 66.36 -6.38 20.55
CA ALA A 169 65.02 -6.97 20.53
C ALA A 169 64.08 -6.23 19.57
N LEU A 170 64.06 -4.89 19.59
CA LEU A 170 63.31 -4.06 18.64
C LEU A 170 63.75 -4.33 17.21
N TYR A 171 65.06 -4.31 16.92
CA TYR A 171 65.59 -4.62 15.59
C TYR A 171 65.16 -6.02 15.11
N ASN A 172 65.26 -7.03 15.97
CA ASN A 172 64.82 -8.39 15.65
C ASN A 172 63.30 -8.50 15.44
N MET A 173 62.48 -7.73 16.18
CA MET A 173 61.04 -7.68 15.98
C MET A 173 60.66 -6.96 14.68
N GLU A 174 61.28 -5.82 14.37
CA GLU A 174 61.11 -5.11 13.10
C GLU A 174 61.52 -5.98 11.91
N GLN A 175 62.68 -6.65 12.00
CA GLN A 175 63.15 -7.57 10.96
C GLN A 175 62.15 -8.71 10.73
N LYS A 176 61.64 -9.33 11.80
CA LYS A 176 60.60 -10.37 11.72
C LYS A 176 59.32 -9.83 11.08
N ALA A 177 58.83 -8.68 11.53
CA ALA A 177 57.62 -8.06 10.99
C ALA A 177 57.75 -7.68 9.51
N VAL A 178 58.93 -7.23 9.06
CA VAL A 178 59.20 -6.98 7.63
C VAL A 178 59.16 -8.27 6.82
N VAL A 179 59.81 -9.34 7.30
CA VAL A 179 59.82 -10.66 6.64
C VAL A 179 58.41 -11.26 6.60
N GLU A 180 57.65 -11.18 7.69
CA GLU A 180 56.28 -11.67 7.78
C GLU A 180 55.33 -10.88 6.87
N LYS A 181 55.43 -9.55 6.83
CA LYS A 181 54.67 -8.70 5.91
C LYS A 181 54.94 -9.06 4.45
N ASP A 182 56.20 -9.32 4.09
CA ASP A 182 56.54 -9.69 2.71
C ASP A 182 56.17 -11.16 2.38
N ALA A 183 56.12 -12.06 3.37
CA ALA A 183 55.54 -13.40 3.23
C ALA A 183 54.01 -13.33 3.02
N LEU A 184 53.30 -12.55 3.84
CA LEU A 184 51.86 -12.31 3.70
C LEU A 184 51.51 -11.67 2.36
N LYS A 185 52.30 -10.70 1.88
CA LYS A 185 52.14 -10.14 0.53
C LYS A 185 52.22 -11.21 -0.55
N LYS A 186 53.24 -12.07 -0.52
CA LYS A 186 53.38 -13.18 -1.48
C LYS A 186 52.22 -14.18 -1.40
N GLU A 187 51.73 -14.46 -0.20
CA GLU A 187 50.56 -15.33 0.00
C GLU A 187 49.28 -14.69 -0.58
N VAL A 188 49.08 -13.39 -0.37
CA VAL A 188 47.96 -12.63 -0.95
C VAL A 188 48.07 -12.56 -2.47
N GLU A 189 49.25 -12.29 -3.03
CA GLU A 189 49.51 -12.32 -4.46
C GLU A 189 49.22 -13.70 -5.06
N GLN A 190 49.68 -14.78 -4.41
CA GLN A 190 49.42 -16.15 -4.83
C GLN A 190 47.92 -16.51 -4.76
N LYS A 191 47.22 -16.13 -3.69
CA LYS A 191 45.77 -16.32 -3.56
C LYS A 191 45.00 -15.52 -4.60
N LEU A 192 45.43 -14.29 -4.91
CA LEU A 192 44.82 -13.45 -5.93
C LEU A 192 45.04 -14.02 -7.35
N LEU A 193 46.23 -14.54 -7.64
CA LEU A 193 46.52 -15.27 -8.87
C LEU A 193 45.62 -16.51 -8.98
N GLN A 194 45.55 -17.34 -7.93
CA GLN A 194 44.67 -18.52 -7.90
C GLN A 194 43.21 -18.15 -8.14
N VAL A 195 42.68 -17.14 -7.44
CA VAL A 195 41.29 -16.67 -7.64
C VAL A 195 41.08 -16.14 -9.06
N SER A 196 42.10 -15.51 -9.66
CA SER A 196 42.04 -15.03 -11.05
C SER A 196 42.04 -16.17 -12.06
N GLU A 197 42.84 -17.21 -11.84
CA GLU A 197 42.85 -18.44 -12.65
C GLU A 197 41.52 -19.20 -12.50
N ASP A 198 41.04 -19.42 -11.28
CA ASP A 198 39.77 -20.10 -11.00
C ASP A 198 38.57 -19.30 -11.55
N PHE A 199 38.57 -17.97 -11.46
CA PHE A 199 37.56 -17.13 -12.08
C PHE A 199 37.60 -17.24 -13.61
N THR A 200 38.79 -17.16 -14.22
CA THR A 200 38.96 -17.26 -15.68
C THR A 200 38.48 -18.63 -16.16
N ARG A 201 38.94 -19.71 -15.54
CA ARG A 201 38.53 -21.09 -15.84
C ARG A 201 37.04 -21.33 -15.62
N SER A 202 36.47 -20.82 -14.53
CA SER A 202 35.03 -20.89 -14.26
C SER A 202 34.22 -20.13 -15.31
N SER A 203 34.69 -18.94 -15.70
CA SER A 203 34.08 -18.10 -16.74
C SER A 203 34.15 -18.79 -18.10
N GLU A 204 35.30 -19.34 -18.50
CA GLU A 204 35.47 -20.11 -19.73
C GLU A 204 34.54 -21.33 -19.80
N ILE A 205 34.48 -22.14 -18.74
CA ILE A 205 33.57 -23.31 -18.67
C ILE A 205 32.11 -22.87 -18.81
N ARG A 206 31.72 -21.79 -18.11
CA ARG A 206 30.34 -21.28 -18.10
C ARG A 206 29.96 -20.65 -19.44
N ASN A 207 30.85 -19.85 -20.03
CA ASN A 207 30.70 -19.27 -21.36
C ASN A 207 30.64 -20.35 -22.44
N ALA A 208 31.50 -21.36 -22.40
CA ALA A 208 31.39 -22.52 -23.30
C ALA A 208 30.08 -23.29 -23.07
N GLY A 209 29.55 -23.32 -21.85
CA GLY A 209 28.20 -23.79 -21.54
C GLY A 209 27.11 -22.97 -22.24
N TYR A 210 27.14 -21.64 -22.08
CA TYR A 210 26.20 -20.71 -22.72
C TYR A 210 26.29 -20.76 -24.25
N THR A 211 27.48 -20.73 -24.84
CA THR A 211 27.67 -20.85 -26.30
C THR A 211 27.10 -22.17 -26.84
N ARG A 212 27.36 -23.31 -26.18
CA ARG A 212 26.76 -24.60 -26.55
C ARG A 212 25.24 -24.62 -26.38
N ARG A 213 24.69 -23.91 -25.38
CA ARG A 213 23.25 -23.75 -25.20
C ARG A 213 22.63 -22.91 -26.32
N LEU A 214 23.19 -21.72 -26.58
CA LEU A 214 22.78 -20.82 -27.65
C LEU A 214 22.84 -21.50 -29.03
N ILE A 215 23.88 -22.28 -29.32
CA ILE A 215 23.95 -23.06 -30.58
C ILE A 215 22.79 -24.06 -30.66
N ARG A 216 22.48 -24.80 -29.58
CA ARG A 216 21.34 -25.74 -29.58
C ARG A 216 19.99 -25.05 -29.70
N GLU A 217 19.80 -23.93 -29.00
CA GLU A 217 18.58 -23.13 -29.06
C GLU A 217 18.40 -22.48 -30.44
N ASN A 218 19.47 -21.94 -31.04
CA ASN A 218 19.45 -21.40 -32.39
C ASN A 218 19.14 -22.47 -33.45
N ILE A 219 19.73 -23.68 -33.34
CA ILE A 219 19.37 -24.83 -34.19
C ILE A 219 17.90 -25.24 -34.01
N ALA A 220 17.37 -25.20 -32.78
CA ALA A 220 15.96 -25.51 -32.53
C ALA A 220 15.03 -24.44 -33.13
N LEU A 221 15.31 -23.16 -32.90
CA LEU A 221 14.59 -22.03 -33.48
C LEU A 221 14.64 -22.04 -35.01
N GLN A 222 15.79 -22.36 -35.61
CA GLN A 222 15.89 -22.47 -37.07
C GLN A 222 14.97 -23.57 -37.62
N ARG A 223 14.91 -24.75 -36.97
CA ARG A 223 13.98 -25.82 -37.37
C ARG A 223 12.52 -25.40 -37.19
N GLU A 224 12.21 -24.63 -36.16
CA GLU A 224 10.86 -24.09 -35.94
C GLU A 224 10.50 -23.05 -37.01
N ILE A 225 11.43 -22.16 -37.37
CA ILE A 225 11.29 -21.20 -38.48
C ILE A 225 11.10 -21.96 -39.80
N ASP A 226 11.92 -22.97 -40.11
CA ASP A 226 11.81 -23.77 -41.34
C ASP A 226 10.44 -24.48 -41.42
N SER A 227 9.93 -24.96 -40.28
CA SER A 227 8.60 -25.56 -40.15
C SER A 227 7.48 -24.52 -40.37
N LEU A 228 7.59 -23.34 -39.75
CA LEU A 228 6.64 -22.24 -39.91
C LEU A 228 6.62 -21.70 -41.34
N VAL A 229 7.78 -21.52 -41.98
CA VAL A 229 7.92 -21.13 -43.39
C VAL A 229 7.28 -22.19 -44.30
N THR A 230 7.53 -23.48 -44.04
CA THR A 230 6.89 -24.58 -44.78
C THR A 230 5.36 -24.57 -44.63
N SER A 231 4.87 -24.27 -43.42
CA SER A 231 3.43 -24.10 -43.13
C SER A 231 2.84 -22.89 -43.86
N GLN A 232 3.53 -21.75 -43.82
CA GLN A 232 3.14 -20.52 -44.51
C GLN A 232 3.08 -20.71 -46.03
N ILE A 233 4.06 -21.41 -46.63
CA ILE A 233 4.05 -21.75 -48.07
C ILE A 233 2.81 -22.60 -48.40
N LYS A 234 2.51 -23.64 -47.60
CA LYS A 234 1.31 -24.48 -47.79
C LYS A 234 0.02 -23.66 -47.66
N LEU A 235 -0.08 -22.79 -46.65
CA LEU A 235 -1.25 -21.95 -46.42
C LEU A 235 -1.42 -20.91 -47.55
N GLN A 236 -0.31 -20.33 -48.04
CA GLN A 236 -0.32 -19.42 -49.18
C GLN A 236 -0.75 -20.13 -50.48
N GLN A 237 -0.31 -21.37 -50.70
CA GLN A 237 -0.77 -22.20 -51.83
C GLN A 237 -2.27 -22.51 -51.72
N GLN A 238 -2.76 -22.88 -50.53
CA GLN A 238 -4.19 -23.09 -50.28
C GLN A 238 -5.00 -21.81 -50.50
N PHE A 239 -4.52 -20.66 -50.01
CA PHE A 239 -5.17 -19.36 -50.21
C PHE A 239 -5.24 -18.99 -51.69
N SER A 240 -4.12 -19.12 -52.44
CA SER A 240 -4.11 -18.87 -53.88
C SER A 240 -5.08 -19.80 -54.63
N SER A 241 -5.11 -21.09 -54.30
CA SER A 241 -6.05 -22.04 -54.92
C SER A 241 -7.52 -21.73 -54.58
N GLN A 242 -7.82 -21.33 -53.34
CA GLN A 242 -9.18 -20.91 -52.97
C GLN A 242 -9.58 -19.58 -53.60
N LYS A 243 -8.63 -18.64 -53.77
CA LYS A 243 -8.86 -17.38 -54.48
C LYS A 243 -9.13 -17.61 -55.98
N GLU A 244 -8.42 -18.55 -56.59
CA GLU A 244 -8.64 -18.97 -57.98
C GLU A 244 -10.03 -19.60 -58.16
N LYS A 245 -10.40 -20.56 -57.29
CA LYS A 245 -11.77 -21.14 -57.26
C LYS A 245 -12.85 -20.10 -56.98
N HIS A 246 -12.60 -19.14 -56.11
CA HIS A 246 -13.56 -18.07 -55.84
C HIS A 246 -13.78 -17.19 -57.07
N LYS A 247 -12.69 -16.83 -57.76
CA LYS A 247 -12.75 -16.11 -59.05
C LYS A 247 -13.48 -16.91 -60.12
N GLU A 248 -13.24 -18.23 -60.21
CA GLU A 248 -13.98 -19.12 -61.12
C GLU A 248 -15.49 -19.13 -60.81
N ILE A 249 -15.87 -19.23 -59.53
CA ILE A 249 -17.26 -19.17 -59.08
C ILE A 249 -17.88 -17.79 -59.36
N GLU A 250 -17.13 -16.70 -59.18
CA GLU A 250 -17.58 -15.33 -59.48
C GLU A 250 -17.81 -15.14 -60.99
N GLU A 251 -16.92 -15.66 -61.84
CA GLU A 251 -17.08 -15.69 -63.30
C GLU A 251 -18.30 -16.54 -63.72
N GLN A 252 -18.48 -17.73 -63.12
CA GLN A 252 -19.66 -18.57 -63.34
C GLN A 252 -20.96 -17.88 -62.89
N TYR A 253 -20.96 -17.20 -61.74
CA TYR A 253 -22.12 -16.47 -61.23
C TYR A 253 -22.47 -15.26 -62.13
N SER A 254 -21.46 -14.53 -62.61
CA SER A 254 -21.64 -13.43 -63.56
C SER A 254 -22.28 -13.92 -64.88
N ALA A 255 -21.82 -15.06 -65.42
CA ALA A 255 -22.43 -15.68 -66.59
C ALA A 255 -23.87 -16.14 -66.32
N LEU A 256 -24.15 -16.75 -65.16
CA LEU A 256 -25.50 -17.16 -64.75
C LEU A 256 -26.45 -15.96 -64.61
N GLU A 257 -25.97 -14.85 -64.03
CA GLU A 257 -26.70 -13.59 -63.85
C GLU A 257 -27.04 -12.95 -65.21
N GLN A 258 -26.13 -12.98 -66.18
CA GLN A 258 -26.41 -12.55 -67.56
C GLN A 258 -27.51 -13.40 -68.19
N ILE A 259 -27.42 -14.73 -68.14
CA ILE A 259 -28.43 -15.65 -68.66
C ILE A 259 -29.79 -15.43 -67.97
N LYS A 260 -29.80 -15.22 -66.64
CA LYS A 260 -31.01 -14.90 -65.89
C LYS A 260 -31.66 -13.60 -66.38
N ASN A 261 -30.86 -12.56 -66.59
CA ASN A 261 -31.36 -11.25 -67.04
C ASN A 261 -31.87 -11.30 -68.49
N GLU A 262 -31.21 -12.05 -69.37
CA GLU A 262 -31.74 -12.35 -70.72
C GLU A 262 -33.06 -13.13 -70.67
N LEU A 263 -33.16 -14.16 -69.81
CA LEU A 263 -34.36 -14.95 -69.63
C LEU A 263 -35.53 -14.11 -69.07
N VAL A 264 -35.26 -13.24 -68.09
CA VAL A 264 -36.25 -12.28 -67.57
C VAL A 264 -36.67 -11.30 -68.66
N HIS A 265 -35.74 -10.74 -69.44
CA HIS A 265 -36.07 -9.82 -70.54
C HIS A 265 -36.91 -10.51 -71.64
N ASN A 266 -36.57 -11.74 -71.99
CA ASN A 266 -37.30 -12.59 -72.93
C ASN A 266 -38.72 -12.92 -72.38
N SER A 267 -38.82 -13.27 -71.10
CA SER A 267 -40.09 -13.54 -70.41
C SER A 267 -40.99 -12.30 -70.37
N VAL A 268 -40.46 -11.13 -69.98
CA VAL A 268 -41.19 -9.85 -70.00
C VAL A 268 -41.64 -9.48 -71.42
N THR A 269 -40.81 -9.75 -72.44
CA THR A 269 -41.17 -9.51 -73.84
C THR A 269 -42.29 -10.45 -74.31
N LYS A 270 -42.23 -11.73 -73.95
CA LYS A 270 -43.31 -12.71 -74.19
C LYS A 270 -44.60 -12.35 -73.46
N LEU A 271 -44.52 -11.91 -72.20
CA LEU A 271 -45.66 -11.43 -71.43
C LEU A 271 -46.32 -10.22 -72.10
N LYS A 272 -45.55 -9.22 -72.56
CA LYS A 272 -46.09 -8.09 -73.34
C LYS A 272 -46.78 -8.53 -74.63
N ILE A 273 -46.24 -9.54 -75.33
CA ILE A 273 -46.88 -10.12 -76.52
C ILE A 273 -48.19 -10.83 -76.15
N ILE A 274 -48.21 -11.59 -75.05
CA ILE A 274 -49.41 -12.26 -74.52
C ILE A 274 -50.45 -11.23 -74.10
N GLU A 275 -50.08 -10.16 -73.38
CA GLU A 275 -50.97 -9.06 -73.00
C GLU A 275 -51.55 -8.35 -74.22
N ALA A 276 -50.74 -8.08 -75.25
CA ALA A 276 -51.20 -7.49 -76.50
C ALA A 276 -52.17 -8.42 -77.26
N LEU A 277 -51.87 -9.72 -77.33
CA LEU A 277 -52.75 -10.73 -77.94
C LEU A 277 -54.06 -10.90 -77.15
N THR A 278 -53.99 -10.95 -75.82
CA THR A 278 -55.17 -11.03 -74.93
C THR A 278 -56.03 -9.78 -75.07
N SER A 279 -55.44 -8.58 -75.04
CA SER A 279 -56.18 -7.33 -75.27
C SER A 279 -56.84 -7.29 -76.66
N ASN A 280 -56.16 -7.80 -77.70
CA ASN A 280 -56.74 -7.91 -79.04
C ASN A 280 -57.86 -8.96 -79.10
N TYR A 281 -57.71 -10.10 -78.41
CA TYR A 281 -58.75 -11.12 -78.29
C TYR A 281 -59.97 -10.60 -77.51
N GLU A 282 -59.77 -9.84 -76.44
CA GLU A 282 -60.86 -9.21 -75.68
C GLU A 282 -61.59 -8.15 -76.51
N LYS A 283 -60.86 -7.30 -77.25
CA LYS A 283 -61.46 -6.35 -78.21
C LYS A 283 -62.25 -7.08 -79.31
N LEU A 284 -61.72 -8.19 -79.84
CA LEU A 284 -62.39 -9.00 -80.85
C LEU A 284 -63.63 -9.71 -80.28
N LYS A 285 -63.55 -10.24 -79.06
CA LYS A 285 -64.66 -10.85 -78.32
C LYS A 285 -65.75 -9.82 -78.00
N ALA A 286 -65.37 -8.60 -77.61
CA ALA A 286 -66.31 -7.50 -77.40
C ALA A 286 -67.04 -7.15 -78.70
N LYS A 287 -66.30 -6.97 -79.82
CA LYS A 287 -66.91 -6.79 -81.16
C LYS A 287 -67.77 -7.96 -81.60
N TYR A 288 -67.41 -9.20 -81.27
CA TYR A 288 -68.20 -10.38 -81.59
C TYR A 288 -69.51 -10.40 -80.79
N VAL A 289 -69.47 -10.12 -79.48
CA VAL A 289 -70.66 -9.99 -78.63
C VAL A 289 -71.55 -8.83 -79.09
N GLU A 290 -70.97 -7.71 -79.48
CA GLU A 290 -71.66 -6.56 -80.06
C GLU A 290 -72.34 -6.93 -81.39
N ASN A 291 -71.64 -7.63 -82.28
CA ASN A 291 -72.20 -8.13 -83.53
C ASN A 291 -73.33 -9.16 -83.29
N LEU A 292 -73.21 -10.00 -82.26
CA LEU A 292 -74.26 -10.93 -81.82
C LEU A 292 -75.49 -10.19 -81.26
N ARG A 293 -75.29 -9.08 -80.55
CA ARG A 293 -76.37 -8.19 -80.11
C ARG A 293 -77.05 -7.52 -81.31
N PHE A 294 -76.29 -6.96 -82.26
CA PHE A 294 -76.83 -6.40 -83.50
C PHE A 294 -77.59 -7.44 -84.31
N ARG A 295 -77.04 -8.65 -84.47
CA ARG A 295 -77.71 -9.76 -85.16
C ARG A 295 -79.00 -10.17 -84.46
N LYS A 296 -79.00 -10.34 -83.14
CA LYS A 296 -80.19 -10.70 -82.37
C LYS A 296 -81.24 -9.58 -82.38
N ALA A 297 -80.82 -8.32 -82.36
CA ALA A 297 -81.72 -7.17 -82.54
C ALA A 297 -82.31 -7.15 -83.95
N TYR A 298 -81.52 -7.42 -84.99
CA TYR A 298 -81.96 -7.51 -86.38
C TYR A 298 -82.91 -8.70 -86.63
N GLU A 299 -82.62 -9.87 -86.06
CA GLU A 299 -83.50 -11.04 -86.10
C GLU A 299 -84.82 -10.78 -85.33
N SER A 300 -84.77 -10.08 -84.19
CA SER A 300 -85.96 -9.64 -83.46
C SER A 300 -86.77 -8.61 -84.26
N GLN A 301 -86.10 -7.66 -84.93
CA GLN A 301 -86.72 -6.67 -85.80
C GLN A 301 -87.38 -7.36 -87.00
N GLN A 302 -86.71 -8.31 -87.65
CA GLN A 302 -87.34 -9.11 -88.70
C GLN A 302 -88.56 -9.88 -88.20
N GLN A 303 -88.56 -10.42 -86.98
CA GLN A 303 -89.73 -11.10 -86.43
C GLN A 303 -90.88 -10.13 -86.12
N THR A 304 -90.59 -8.91 -85.62
CA THR A 304 -91.63 -7.88 -85.45
C THR A 304 -92.17 -7.45 -86.81
N ASP A 305 -91.31 -7.17 -87.78
CA ASP A 305 -91.69 -6.73 -89.13
C ASP A 305 -92.48 -7.83 -89.86
N GLN A 306 -92.12 -9.11 -89.72
CA GLN A 306 -92.92 -10.23 -90.24
C GLN A 306 -94.27 -10.39 -89.53
N SER A 307 -94.32 -10.22 -88.21
CA SER A 307 -95.57 -10.23 -87.44
C SER A 307 -96.48 -9.07 -87.84
N GLU A 308 -95.93 -7.88 -88.05
CA GLU A 308 -96.64 -6.70 -88.53
C GLU A 308 -97.09 -6.86 -89.98
N GLN A 309 -96.25 -7.38 -90.89
CA GLN A 309 -96.66 -7.72 -92.25
C GLN A 309 -97.78 -8.77 -92.29
N LEU A 310 -97.76 -9.78 -91.39
CA LEU A 310 -98.84 -10.75 -91.28
C LEU A 310 -100.13 -10.12 -90.72
N LYS A 311 -100.03 -9.25 -89.70
CA LYS A 311 -101.17 -8.47 -89.21
C LYS A 311 -101.73 -7.54 -90.30
N GLN A 312 -100.85 -6.88 -91.06
CA GLN A 312 -101.20 -5.97 -92.14
C GLN A 312 -101.84 -6.71 -93.32
N LYS A 313 -101.30 -7.88 -93.74
CA LYS A 313 -101.95 -8.74 -94.74
C LYS A 313 -103.32 -9.23 -94.29
N ASN A 314 -103.47 -9.63 -93.02
CA ASN A 314 -104.78 -10.01 -92.46
C ASN A 314 -105.75 -8.83 -92.37
N ALA A 315 -105.26 -7.62 -92.07
CA ALA A 315 -106.07 -6.40 -92.06
C ALA A 315 -106.48 -5.98 -93.49
N VAL A 316 -105.57 -6.06 -94.46
CA VAL A 316 -105.84 -5.81 -95.88
C VAL A 316 -106.83 -6.83 -96.43
N ALA A 317 -106.67 -8.13 -96.16
CA ALA A 317 -107.64 -9.14 -96.56
C ALA A 317 -109.04 -8.89 -95.97
N LYS A 318 -109.13 -8.50 -94.69
CA LYS A 318 -110.40 -8.06 -94.07
C LYS A 318 -110.97 -6.80 -94.70
N LEU A 319 -110.13 -5.83 -95.06
CA LEU A 319 -110.55 -4.62 -95.77
C LEU A 319 -111.05 -4.97 -97.18
N GLU A 320 -110.36 -5.83 -97.92
CA GLU A 320 -110.79 -6.31 -99.23
C GLU A 320 -112.13 -7.07 -99.15
N ASP A 321 -112.32 -7.94 -98.16
CA ASP A 321 -113.57 -8.67 -97.99
C ASP A 321 -114.72 -7.74 -97.58
N LEU A 322 -114.47 -6.76 -96.70
CA LEU A 322 -115.43 -5.71 -96.39
C LEU A 322 -115.72 -4.80 -97.60
N THR A 323 -114.72 -4.49 -98.42
CA THR A 323 -114.88 -3.72 -99.67
C THR A 323 -115.73 -4.49 -100.67
N LYS A 324 -115.48 -5.80 -100.88
CA LYS A 324 -116.36 -6.67 -101.68
C LYS A 324 -117.78 -6.68 -101.13
N GLN A 325 -117.95 -6.70 -99.80
CA GLN A 325 -119.26 -6.66 -99.15
C GLN A 325 -119.98 -5.30 -99.37
N ILE A 326 -119.24 -4.19 -99.33
CA ILE A 326 -119.73 -2.84 -99.67
C ILE A 326 -120.06 -2.75 -101.18
N ASP A 327 -119.25 -3.32 -102.06
CA ASP A 327 -119.49 -3.31 -103.51
C ASP A 327 -120.73 -4.13 -103.88
N ILE A 328 -120.93 -5.30 -103.24
CA ILE A 328 -122.16 -6.09 -103.34
C ILE A 328 -123.36 -5.27 -102.86
N LEU A 329 -123.29 -4.70 -101.65
CA LEU A 329 -124.37 -3.89 -101.07
C LEU A 329 -124.67 -2.63 -101.91
N THR A 330 -123.66 -1.98 -102.51
CA THR A 330 -123.88 -0.80 -103.35
C THR A 330 -124.41 -1.15 -104.74
N LEU A 331 -124.06 -2.30 -105.30
CA LEU A 331 -124.71 -2.84 -106.51
C LEU A 331 -126.17 -3.20 -106.23
N GLU A 332 -126.45 -3.83 -105.09
CA GLU A 332 -127.81 -4.17 -104.65
C GLU A 332 -128.65 -2.90 -104.40
N ASN A 333 -128.06 -1.87 -103.77
CA ASN A 333 -128.71 -0.57 -103.59
C ASN A 333 -128.97 0.15 -104.93
N LYS A 334 -128.01 0.15 -105.86
CA LYS A 334 -128.19 0.71 -107.22
C LYS A 334 -129.30 -0.04 -107.98
N HIS A 335 -129.35 -1.36 -107.87
CA HIS A 335 -130.40 -2.19 -108.47
C HIS A 335 -131.78 -1.86 -107.89
N LEU A 336 -131.88 -1.69 -106.57
CA LEU A 336 -133.10 -1.24 -105.90
C LEU A 336 -133.54 0.17 -106.33
N VAL A 337 -132.59 1.11 -106.49
CA VAL A 337 -132.87 2.46 -107.01
C VAL A 337 -133.40 2.41 -108.45
N VAL A 338 -132.78 1.63 -109.35
CA VAL A 338 -133.25 1.48 -110.74
C VAL A 338 -134.65 0.85 -110.81
N ILE A 339 -134.96 -0.12 -109.94
CA ILE A 339 -136.31 -0.69 -109.82
C ILE A 339 -137.30 0.37 -109.31
N HIS A 340 -136.92 1.18 -108.32
CA HIS A 340 -137.77 2.27 -107.82
C HIS A 340 -138.07 3.31 -108.91
N GLU A 341 -137.05 3.77 -109.65
CA GLU A 341 -137.19 4.71 -110.78
C GLU A 341 -138.02 4.14 -111.95
N HIS A 342 -138.01 2.82 -112.15
CA HIS A 342 -138.89 2.17 -113.14
C HIS A 342 -140.34 2.17 -112.66
N ASN A 343 -140.58 1.79 -111.40
CA ASN A 343 -141.92 1.79 -110.80
C ASN A 343 -142.54 3.20 -110.74
N GLU A 344 -141.77 4.25 -110.44
CA GLU A 344 -142.25 5.64 -110.51
C GLU A 344 -142.63 6.05 -111.93
N ARG A 345 -141.84 5.67 -112.93
CA ARG A 345 -142.15 5.98 -114.35
C ARG A 345 -143.42 5.27 -114.80
N GLU A 346 -143.63 4.00 -114.44
CA GLU A 346 -144.88 3.31 -114.73
C GLU A 346 -146.08 3.91 -113.99
N LEU A 347 -145.92 4.33 -112.72
CA LEU A 347 -146.96 5.06 -111.99
C LEU A 347 -147.34 6.37 -112.70
N LEU A 348 -146.36 7.16 -113.16
CA LEU A 348 -146.59 8.40 -113.91
C LEU A 348 -147.27 8.13 -115.26
N ARG A 349 -146.84 7.08 -115.99
CA ARG A 349 -147.45 6.66 -117.26
C ARG A 349 -148.91 6.27 -117.07
N LEU A 350 -149.18 5.36 -116.13
CA LEU A 350 -150.54 4.93 -115.77
C LEU A 350 -151.42 6.11 -115.35
N TRP A 351 -150.87 7.06 -114.58
CA TRP A 351 -151.61 8.25 -114.17
C TRP A 351 -152.01 9.14 -115.36
N SER A 352 -151.10 9.33 -116.32
CA SER A 352 -151.39 10.06 -117.55
C SER A 352 -152.48 9.37 -118.39
N VAL A 353 -152.42 8.04 -118.54
CA VAL A 353 -153.42 7.25 -119.29
C VAL A 353 -154.80 7.34 -118.62
N VAL A 354 -154.87 7.18 -117.30
CA VAL A 354 -156.11 7.35 -116.53
C VAL A 354 -156.67 8.77 -116.67
N HIS A 355 -155.81 9.78 -116.75
CA HIS A 355 -156.21 11.16 -117.03
C HIS A 355 -156.80 11.31 -118.45
N GLN A 356 -156.15 10.73 -119.47
CA GLN A 356 -156.61 10.75 -120.87
C GLN A 356 -158.00 10.10 -121.03
N ILE A 357 -158.20 8.94 -120.40
CA ILE A 357 -159.48 8.21 -120.39
C ILE A 357 -160.56 9.05 -119.68
N LYS A 358 -160.22 9.70 -118.56
CA LYS A 358 -161.16 10.56 -117.81
C LYS A 358 -161.63 11.77 -118.63
N VAL A 359 -160.75 12.36 -119.46
CA VAL A 359 -161.11 13.48 -120.35
C VAL A 359 -162.03 13.00 -121.47
N THR A 360 -161.65 11.95 -122.21
CA THR A 360 -162.45 11.43 -123.32
C THR A 360 -163.84 10.94 -122.90
N VAL A 361 -163.97 10.31 -121.72
CA VAL A 361 -165.29 9.93 -121.16
C VAL A 361 -166.13 11.16 -120.77
N ARG A 362 -165.52 12.23 -120.26
CA ARG A 362 -166.23 13.48 -119.95
C ARG A 362 -166.78 14.12 -121.23
N ASP A 363 -165.98 14.20 -122.28
CA ASP A 363 -166.37 14.83 -123.54
C ASP A 363 -167.52 14.07 -124.22
N ALA A 364 -167.54 12.73 -124.14
CA ALA A 364 -168.63 11.91 -124.62
C ALA A 364 -169.98 12.21 -123.93
N ILE A 365 -169.99 12.43 -122.61
CA ILE A 365 -171.20 12.78 -121.85
C ILE A 365 -171.74 14.16 -122.27
N VAL A 366 -170.86 15.13 -122.51
CA VAL A 366 -171.25 16.48 -122.95
C VAL A 366 -171.85 16.45 -124.37
N ALA A 367 -171.30 15.62 -125.27
CA ALA A 367 -171.82 15.43 -126.62
C ALA A 367 -173.21 14.77 -126.66
N GLU A 368 -173.52 13.89 -125.70
CA GLU A 368 -174.83 13.24 -125.60
C GLU A 368 -175.91 14.19 -125.02
N GLN A 369 -175.54 15.06 -124.08
CA GLN A 369 -176.47 16.06 -123.51
C GLN A 369 -176.85 17.16 -124.51
N SER A 370 -175.91 17.64 -125.34
CA SER A 370 -176.20 18.70 -126.31
C SER A 370 -177.18 18.26 -127.40
N ALA A 371 -177.14 16.98 -127.79
CA ALA A 371 -178.03 16.38 -128.78
C ALA A 371 -179.52 16.35 -128.35
N THR A 372 -179.82 16.34 -127.05
CA THR A 372 -181.21 16.37 -126.55
C THR A 372 -181.72 17.80 -126.35
N LEU A 373 -180.88 18.68 -125.79
CA LEU A 373 -181.29 20.02 -125.40
C LEU A 373 -181.48 21.00 -126.57
N PHE A 374 -180.78 20.82 -127.70
CA PHE A 374 -180.88 21.77 -128.81
C PHE A 374 -182.22 21.67 -129.58
N PRO A 375 -182.66 20.49 -130.08
CA PRO A 375 -183.94 20.39 -130.79
C PRO A 375 -185.15 20.75 -129.92
N GLN A 376 -185.04 20.51 -128.61
CA GLN A 376 -186.11 20.80 -127.66
C GLN A 376 -186.32 22.31 -127.46
N ARG A 377 -185.25 23.12 -127.51
CA ARG A 377 -185.35 24.60 -127.44
C ARG A 377 -186.02 25.24 -128.66
N LEU A 378 -185.93 24.63 -129.85
CA LEU A 378 -186.64 25.16 -131.03
C LEU A 378 -188.16 24.99 -130.90
N ILE A 379 -188.63 23.87 -130.32
CA ILE A 379 -190.06 23.58 -130.14
C ILE A 379 -190.75 24.64 -129.25
N ASP A 380 -190.09 25.10 -128.19
CA ASP A 380 -190.66 26.09 -127.26
C ASP A 380 -190.77 27.51 -127.85
N ALA A 381 -189.97 27.85 -128.88
CA ALA A 381 -189.81 29.23 -129.35
C ALA A 381 -190.77 29.67 -130.49
N LYS A 382 -191.37 28.72 -131.23
CA LYS A 382 -192.45 28.97 -132.22
C LYS A 382 -192.15 29.95 -133.39
N VAL A 383 -190.89 30.08 -133.81
CA VAL A 383 -190.54 30.94 -134.97
C VAL A 383 -190.76 30.25 -136.32
N ASP A 384 -190.54 28.93 -136.39
CA ASP A 384 -190.42 28.17 -137.64
C ASP A 384 -191.46 27.02 -137.78
N PRO A 385 -191.79 26.58 -139.02
CA PRO A 385 -192.67 25.45 -139.27
C PRO A 385 -192.04 24.09 -138.89
N PRO A 386 -192.87 23.07 -138.56
CA PRO A 386 -192.41 21.85 -137.86
C PRO A 386 -191.47 20.93 -138.67
N GLU A 387 -191.50 20.99 -140.00
CA GLU A 387 -190.68 20.14 -140.88
C GLU A 387 -189.18 20.42 -140.70
N VAL A 388 -188.81 21.71 -140.55
CA VAL A 388 -187.42 22.15 -140.31
C VAL A 388 -186.90 21.65 -138.96
N ILE A 389 -187.78 21.57 -137.95
CA ILE A 389 -187.41 21.09 -136.61
C ILE A 389 -187.12 19.58 -136.63
N GLN A 390 -187.79 18.83 -137.52
CA GLN A 390 -187.50 17.41 -137.71
C GLN A 390 -186.14 17.20 -138.37
N GLU A 391 -185.83 17.92 -139.45
CA GLU A 391 -184.54 17.83 -140.15
C GLU A 391 -183.36 18.13 -139.21
N VAL A 392 -183.44 19.23 -138.44
CA VAL A 392 -182.43 19.57 -137.41
C VAL A 392 -182.32 18.51 -136.31
N GLN A 393 -183.40 17.83 -135.96
CA GLN A 393 -183.37 16.75 -134.96
C GLN A 393 -182.75 15.46 -135.52
N GLU A 394 -182.85 15.21 -136.82
CA GLU A 394 -182.16 14.09 -137.48
C GLU A 394 -180.67 14.40 -137.67
N ASP A 395 -180.32 15.60 -138.11
CA ASP A 395 -178.92 16.04 -138.23
C ASP A 395 -178.19 16.04 -136.88
N ALA A 396 -178.84 16.51 -135.80
CA ALA A 396 -178.27 16.42 -134.45
C ALA A 396 -177.98 14.97 -134.03
N LYS A 397 -178.87 14.02 -134.40
CA LYS A 397 -178.64 12.58 -134.17
C LYS A 397 -177.55 12.00 -135.07
N ALA A 398 -177.45 12.44 -136.32
CA ALA A 398 -176.40 12.01 -137.25
C ALA A 398 -175.01 12.48 -136.79
N PHE A 399 -174.88 13.76 -136.43
CA PHE A 399 -173.64 14.33 -135.91
C PHE A 399 -173.21 13.69 -134.59
N CYS A 400 -174.16 13.42 -133.68
CA CYS A 400 -173.88 12.72 -132.41
C CYS A 400 -173.45 11.25 -132.63
N LYS A 401 -174.00 10.56 -133.63
CA LYS A 401 -173.50 9.23 -134.04
C LYS A 401 -172.07 9.28 -134.58
N LEU A 402 -171.75 10.29 -135.39
CA LEU A 402 -170.42 10.45 -136.00
C LEU A 402 -169.34 10.73 -134.93
N THR A 403 -169.60 11.69 -134.04
CA THR A 403 -168.68 12.01 -132.93
C THR A 403 -168.55 10.87 -131.93
N ARG A 404 -169.63 10.11 -131.66
CA ARG A 404 -169.58 8.89 -130.86
C ARG A 404 -168.69 7.81 -131.48
N MET A 405 -168.72 7.63 -132.80
CA MET A 405 -167.82 6.70 -133.50
C MET A 405 -166.35 7.12 -133.36
N ASP A 406 -166.05 8.41 -133.52
CA ASP A 406 -164.69 8.94 -133.42
C ASP A 406 -164.12 8.86 -131.98
N LEU A 407 -164.96 9.14 -130.97
CA LEU A 407 -164.63 8.96 -129.56
C LEU A 407 -164.44 7.49 -129.17
N LEU A 408 -165.27 6.57 -129.69
CA LEU A 408 -165.09 5.14 -129.49
C LEU A 408 -163.80 4.63 -130.13
N SER A 409 -163.45 5.11 -131.33
CA SER A 409 -162.17 4.76 -131.98
C SER A 409 -160.98 5.20 -131.13
N LYS A 410 -160.97 6.46 -130.66
CA LYS A 410 -159.94 6.97 -129.74
C LYS A 410 -159.83 6.19 -128.43
N LEU A 411 -160.97 5.76 -127.87
CA LEU A 411 -160.97 4.93 -126.66
C LEU A 411 -160.39 3.54 -126.94
N MET A 412 -160.71 2.96 -128.10
CA MET A 412 -160.22 1.63 -128.50
C MET A 412 -158.71 1.64 -128.79
N ASP A 413 -158.20 2.70 -129.43
CA ASP A 413 -156.75 2.90 -129.66
C ASP A 413 -155.99 3.07 -128.33
N LEU A 414 -156.53 3.86 -127.39
CA LEU A 414 -155.95 4.04 -126.05
C LEU A 414 -155.85 2.72 -125.26
N VAL A 415 -156.89 1.88 -125.31
CA VAL A 415 -156.89 0.59 -124.60
C VAL A 415 -155.99 -0.44 -125.30
N SER A 416 -156.06 -0.54 -126.63
CA SER A 416 -155.33 -1.57 -127.39
C SER A 416 -153.82 -1.33 -127.36
N SER A 417 -153.38 -0.06 -127.44
CA SER A 417 -151.96 0.32 -127.32
C SER A 417 -151.32 0.01 -125.95
N HIS A 418 -152.11 -0.32 -124.93
CA HIS A 418 -151.63 -0.57 -123.57
C HIS A 418 -151.68 -2.04 -123.14
N SER A 419 -152.18 -2.95 -124.00
CA SER A 419 -152.29 -4.38 -123.65
C SER A 419 -151.09 -5.27 -124.02
N GLU A 420 -150.13 -4.78 -124.82
CA GLU A 420 -149.02 -5.62 -125.34
C GLU A 420 -147.75 -5.63 -124.47
N GLU A 421 -147.57 -4.70 -123.51
CA GLU A 421 -146.35 -4.58 -122.71
C GLU A 421 -146.54 -5.01 -121.24
N MET A 422 -146.37 -6.31 -120.93
CA MET A 422 -146.30 -6.84 -119.56
C MET A 422 -145.35 -8.06 -119.42
N PRO A 423 -144.09 -7.87 -118.98
CA PRO A 423 -143.17 -8.96 -118.63
C PRO A 423 -143.33 -9.46 -117.16
N ARG A 424 -142.88 -10.69 -116.89
CA ARG A 424 -143.04 -11.40 -115.60
C ARG A 424 -141.83 -11.26 -114.65
N PRO A 425 -142.02 -11.39 -113.32
CA PRO A 425 -140.93 -11.43 -112.34
C PRO A 425 -140.30 -12.84 -112.22
N ALA A 426 -139.01 -12.88 -111.90
CA ALA A 426 -138.20 -14.08 -111.62
C ALA A 426 -137.06 -13.70 -110.65
N SER A 427 -136.45 -14.61 -109.88
CA SER A 427 -136.89 -15.88 -109.31
C SER A 427 -135.94 -16.18 -108.13
N ILE A 428 -136.45 -16.69 -107.01
CA ILE A 428 -135.66 -16.91 -105.78
C ILE A 428 -134.99 -18.30 -105.80
N GLY A 429 -133.69 -18.36 -105.52
CA GLY A 429 -132.91 -19.58 -105.24
C GLY A 429 -131.40 -19.31 -105.27
N GLY A 430 -130.52 -20.01 -104.54
CA GLY A 430 -130.70 -21.08 -103.54
C GLY A 430 -129.35 -21.80 -103.24
N THR A 431 -129.28 -22.60 -102.16
CA THR A 431 -128.15 -23.47 -101.72
C THR A 431 -126.93 -22.78 -101.04
N SER A 432 -126.20 -23.34 -100.05
CA SER A 432 -126.39 -24.53 -99.19
C SER A 432 -125.42 -24.55 -97.97
N MET A 433 -125.91 -25.08 -96.82
CA MET A 433 -125.32 -25.89 -95.71
C MET A 433 -123.78 -26.14 -95.59
N ALA A 434 -123.17 -26.61 -94.48
CA ALA A 434 -123.65 -27.39 -93.31
C ALA A 434 -122.69 -27.28 -92.08
N LEU A 435 -123.11 -27.74 -90.89
CA LEU A 435 -122.30 -27.75 -89.65
C LEU A 435 -122.12 -29.12 -88.95
N TYR A 436 -122.78 -30.22 -89.37
CA TYR A 436 -122.74 -31.53 -88.69
C TYR A 436 -123.00 -32.75 -89.63
N ALA A 437 -122.60 -33.96 -89.21
CA ALA A 437 -122.95 -35.27 -89.80
C ALA A 437 -122.98 -36.43 -88.75
N PRO A 438 -123.66 -37.59 -88.97
CA PRO A 438 -124.15 -38.46 -87.88
C PRO A 438 -123.64 -39.94 -87.79
N GLY A 439 -123.63 -40.53 -86.57
CA GLY A 439 -123.55 -42.00 -86.29
C GLY A 439 -122.78 -42.35 -84.98
N LYS A 440 -122.93 -43.47 -84.24
CA LYS A 440 -123.87 -44.62 -84.26
C LYS A 440 -124.10 -45.35 -82.90
N MET A 441 -123.78 -44.80 -81.71
CA MET A 441 -124.16 -45.36 -80.36
C MET A 441 -124.67 -44.35 -79.29
N GLY A 442 -125.88 -43.79 -79.41
CA GLY A 442 -126.16 -42.39 -79.03
C GLY A 442 -125.19 -41.45 -79.79
N PHE A 443 -125.59 -40.89 -80.93
CA PHE A 443 -124.74 -40.98 -82.14
C PHE A 443 -123.61 -39.92 -82.25
N MET A 444 -122.61 -40.01 -81.33
CA MET A 444 -121.41 -39.16 -81.11
C MET A 444 -120.18 -39.46 -82.04
N PRO A 445 -118.90 -39.15 -81.68
CA PRO A 445 -118.05 -38.20 -82.39
C PRO A 445 -116.90 -38.88 -83.20
N GLN A 446 -115.98 -38.10 -83.78
CA GLN A 446 -114.53 -38.39 -83.69
C GLN A 446 -113.76 -37.06 -83.53
N GLN A 447 -113.28 -36.72 -82.34
CA GLN A 447 -112.09 -37.21 -81.60
C GLN A 447 -110.81 -36.46 -82.00
N SER A 448 -109.94 -36.02 -81.09
CA SER A 448 -109.84 -36.23 -79.61
C SER A 448 -109.13 -35.00 -79.00
N LYS A 449 -109.61 -34.43 -77.86
CA LYS A 449 -109.26 -34.80 -76.46
C LYS A 449 -107.75 -34.85 -76.16
N ALA A 450 -107.25 -34.51 -74.98
CA ALA A 450 -107.77 -33.78 -73.82
C ALA A 450 -106.59 -33.56 -72.82
N ALA A 451 -106.88 -32.93 -71.68
CA ALA A 451 -105.94 -32.64 -70.59
C ALA A 451 -105.21 -33.86 -69.95
N SER A 452 -104.19 -33.50 -69.16
CA SER A 452 -103.70 -34.15 -67.92
C SER A 452 -103.11 -35.57 -67.98
N ASN A 453 -101.78 -35.63 -67.84
CA ASN A 453 -100.92 -36.59 -67.12
C ASN A 453 -99.48 -36.10 -67.40
N ASP A 454 -98.57 -35.79 -66.46
CA ASP A 454 -98.28 -36.31 -65.12
C ASP A 454 -97.81 -37.77 -65.08
N LYS A 455 -96.71 -38.00 -64.34
CA LYS A 455 -96.03 -39.27 -63.99
C LYS A 455 -95.26 -40.04 -65.07
N ASN A 456 -93.93 -39.90 -64.97
CA ASN A 456 -92.98 -40.98 -64.63
C ASN A 456 -93.02 -42.30 -65.42
N ARG A 457 -91.94 -42.55 -66.18
CA ARG A 457 -91.14 -43.77 -66.05
C ARG A 457 -89.71 -43.38 -65.69
N THR A 458 -89.29 -43.57 -64.43
CA THR A 458 -88.61 -44.79 -63.91
C THR A 458 -87.30 -45.11 -64.64
N GLY A 459 -86.12 -45.08 -64.02
CA GLY A 459 -85.75 -44.79 -62.63
C GLY A 459 -84.76 -45.85 -62.10
N VAL A 460 -84.78 -46.06 -60.79
CA VAL A 460 -84.29 -47.27 -60.09
C VAL A 460 -82.78 -47.36 -59.83
N VAL A 461 -82.48 -47.25 -58.52
CA VAL A 461 -81.43 -47.94 -57.74
C VAL A 461 -80.08 -47.23 -57.53
N PRO A 462 -79.50 -47.34 -56.30
CA PRO A 462 -78.85 -46.21 -55.66
C PRO A 462 -77.52 -46.65 -55.00
N LYS A 463 -77.33 -46.29 -53.72
CA LYS A 463 -76.28 -46.70 -52.76
C LYS A 463 -74.96 -45.95 -52.93
N GLN A 464 -74.53 -45.19 -51.91
CA GLN A 464 -74.15 -45.53 -50.51
C GLN A 464 -72.69 -45.98 -50.44
N LEU A 465 -72.02 -45.44 -49.41
CA LEU A 465 -70.94 -46.09 -48.63
C LEU A 465 -69.61 -46.33 -49.40
N VAL A 466 -68.45 -46.37 -48.76
CA VAL A 466 -68.16 -46.27 -47.31
C VAL A 466 -67.02 -45.25 -47.09
N ASP A 467 -67.04 -44.66 -45.91
CA ASP A 467 -65.91 -44.33 -45.01
C ASP A 467 -65.03 -45.62 -44.77
N PRO A 468 -64.38 -45.90 -43.62
CA PRO A 468 -63.65 -45.05 -42.68
C PRO A 468 -62.21 -45.62 -42.48
N LEU A 469 -61.58 -45.26 -41.34
CA LEU A 469 -60.55 -46.03 -40.61
C LEU A 469 -59.13 -46.00 -41.23
N GLN A 470 -58.03 -46.16 -40.48
CA GLN A 470 -57.65 -46.16 -39.05
C GLN A 470 -56.11 -46.06 -39.06
N GLN A 471 -55.33 -45.91 -37.99
CA GLN A 471 -55.50 -45.82 -36.54
C GLN A 471 -54.40 -44.81 -36.13
N ASP A 472 -54.72 -43.80 -35.33
CA ASP A 472 -54.72 -43.87 -33.87
C ASP A 472 -53.33 -44.15 -33.27
N ASP A 473 -53.02 -43.29 -32.30
CA ASP A 473 -52.45 -43.67 -31.01
C ASP A 473 -50.95 -43.92 -30.82
N GLU A 474 -50.36 -43.52 -29.69
CA GLU A 474 -50.74 -42.49 -28.69
C GLU A 474 -49.52 -42.30 -27.76
N GLN A 475 -49.64 -41.36 -26.82
CA GLN A 475 -48.99 -41.34 -25.51
C GLN A 475 -47.59 -40.70 -25.37
N MET A 476 -47.34 -39.95 -24.29
CA MET A 476 -48.24 -39.31 -23.30
C MET A 476 -47.44 -38.27 -22.52
N THR A 477 -48.14 -37.26 -21.95
CA THR A 477 -47.75 -36.48 -20.76
C THR A 477 -46.41 -35.68 -20.77
N GLY A 478 -46.29 -34.57 -20.04
CA GLY A 478 -47.31 -33.86 -19.27
C GLY A 478 -46.73 -32.96 -18.18
N GLN A 479 -47.04 -31.67 -18.28
CA GLN A 479 -47.26 -30.70 -17.18
C GLN A 479 -46.13 -30.28 -16.19
N ALA A 480 -46.19 -28.95 -15.92
CA ALA A 480 -46.08 -28.30 -14.61
C ALA A 480 -44.72 -28.10 -13.92
N GLN A 481 -44.13 -26.94 -14.23
CA GLN A 481 -43.95 -25.81 -13.30
C GLN A 481 -43.39 -26.01 -11.86
N LYS A 482 -42.21 -25.38 -11.66
CA LYS A 482 -41.89 -24.38 -10.61
C LYS A 482 -41.59 -24.80 -9.16
N ILE A 483 -40.49 -24.19 -8.64
CA ILE A 483 -40.30 -23.66 -7.26
C ILE A 483 -40.08 -24.76 -6.18
N GLN A 484 -39.06 -24.73 -5.29
CA GLN A 484 -38.13 -23.67 -4.85
C GLN A 484 -36.84 -24.21 -4.19
N HIS A 485 -35.86 -23.32 -4.00
CA HIS A 485 -34.77 -23.26 -2.99
C HIS A 485 -33.91 -24.48 -2.60
N GLY A 486 -32.59 -24.25 -2.71
CA GLY A 486 -31.50 -25.00 -2.07
C GLY A 486 -30.17 -24.26 -2.27
N ASN A 487 -30.05 -23.05 -1.72
CA ASN A 487 -28.80 -22.26 -1.76
C ASN A 487 -27.82 -22.80 -0.72
N GLU A 488 -26.53 -22.79 -1.05
CA GLU A 488 -25.49 -22.35 -0.12
C GLU A 488 -24.38 -21.63 -0.92
N TYR A 489 -23.91 -20.51 -0.40
CA TYR A 489 -23.05 -19.56 -1.12
C TYR A 489 -21.62 -19.53 -0.57
N SER A 490 -20.70 -19.21 -1.49
CA SER A 490 -19.36 -18.67 -1.26
C SER A 490 -19.27 -17.58 -0.18
N ILE A 491 -18.08 -17.47 0.48
CA ILE A 491 -17.26 -16.24 0.68
C ILE A 491 -16.37 -16.33 1.96
N ILE A 492 -15.05 -16.18 1.76
CA ILE A 492 -14.02 -15.39 2.50
C ILE A 492 -14.34 -14.94 3.95
N ASP A 493 -13.47 -15.17 4.95
CA ASP A 493 -12.46 -14.18 5.45
C ASP A 493 -11.54 -14.68 6.61
N VAL A 494 -10.69 -13.77 7.09
CA VAL A 494 -9.46 -13.90 7.90
C VAL A 494 -9.65 -13.69 9.42
N GLU A 495 -8.67 -14.15 10.21
CA GLU A 495 -8.32 -13.77 11.62
C GLU A 495 -9.32 -14.00 12.78
N LEU A 496 -8.93 -14.80 13.79
CA LEU A 496 -8.57 -14.31 15.15
C LEU A 496 -8.29 -15.43 16.18
N GLY A 497 -7.15 -15.29 16.88
CA GLY A 497 -7.07 -15.45 18.34
C GLY A 497 -7.26 -16.83 19.01
N ALA A 498 -6.14 -17.49 19.31
CA ALA A 498 -6.01 -18.29 20.54
C ALA A 498 -4.64 -18.02 21.19
N THR A 499 -4.65 -17.26 22.28
CA THR A 499 -3.48 -16.90 23.07
C THR A 499 -3.05 -18.03 24.01
N LEU A 500 -1.76 -18.35 24.03
CA LEU A 500 -1.10 -18.89 25.21
C LEU A 500 0.35 -18.41 25.25
N TYR A 501 0.76 -17.89 26.41
CA TYR A 501 2.00 -17.17 26.62
C TYR A 501 2.71 -17.76 27.85
N VAL A 502 3.94 -17.29 28.09
CA VAL A 502 4.79 -17.50 29.29
C VAL A 502 5.77 -18.70 29.23
N SER A 503 6.97 -18.40 28.72
CA SER A 503 8.29 -18.41 29.42
C SER A 503 8.73 -19.66 30.21
N THR A 504 10.02 -20.03 30.30
CA THR A 504 11.28 -19.24 30.41
C THR A 504 12.54 -20.06 30.01
N SER A 505 13.68 -19.36 29.85
CA SER A 505 15.07 -19.81 30.12
C SER A 505 15.92 -20.47 29.02
N ARG A 506 16.88 -19.66 28.53
CA ARG A 506 18.36 -19.84 28.64
C ARG A 506 19.05 -21.10 28.10
N GLU A 507 20.01 -20.87 27.19
CA GLU A 507 21.38 -21.44 27.04
C GLU A 507 21.83 -20.98 25.62
N GLU A 508 22.82 -20.11 25.38
CA GLU A 508 24.26 -20.15 25.73
C GLU A 508 24.97 -21.41 25.20
N GLU A 509 25.08 -21.51 23.87
CA GLU A 509 25.87 -22.54 23.18
C GLU A 509 27.35 -22.11 23.14
N PHE A 510 28.10 -22.51 24.16
CA PHE A 510 29.57 -22.47 24.17
C PHE A 510 30.12 -23.69 23.43
N VAL A 511 30.95 -23.46 22.41
CA VAL A 511 31.73 -24.54 21.77
C VAL A 511 33.08 -24.63 22.47
N GLU A 512 33.16 -25.51 23.46
CA GLU A 512 34.40 -25.92 24.11
C GLU A 512 34.85 -27.26 23.49
N MET A 513 36.09 -27.32 23.01
CA MET A 513 36.63 -28.49 22.30
C MET A 513 37.47 -29.32 23.26
N GLU A 514 37.29 -30.64 23.22
CA GLU A 514 37.77 -31.60 24.23
C GLU A 514 39.28 -31.52 24.50
N GLU A 515 39.65 -31.47 25.78
CA GLU A 515 41.01 -31.75 26.26
C GLU A 515 41.10 -33.21 26.74
N GLU A 516 42.19 -33.89 26.37
CA GLU A 516 42.31 -35.35 26.47
C GLU A 516 42.68 -35.81 27.90
N ASN A 517 41.97 -36.82 28.40
CA ASN A 517 42.16 -37.43 29.71
C ASN A 517 43.56 -38.07 29.86
N PRO A 518 44.15 -38.05 31.07
CA PRO A 518 44.44 -39.37 31.66
C PRO A 518 44.28 -39.43 33.19
N GLU A 519 43.74 -40.55 33.68
CA GLU A 519 44.45 -41.53 34.54
C GLU A 519 43.45 -42.51 35.18
N GLU A 520 43.67 -43.82 35.03
CA GLU A 520 43.33 -44.76 36.11
C GLU A 520 44.14 -46.08 36.07
N SER A 521 44.54 -46.53 37.26
CA SER A 521 45.01 -47.87 37.63
C SER A 521 46.35 -48.40 37.06
N ASP A 522 47.32 -48.62 37.95
CA ASP A 522 47.60 -50.00 38.39
C ASP A 522 48.25 -50.06 39.80
N ALA A 523 48.22 -51.24 40.43
CA ALA A 523 48.34 -51.39 41.89
C ALA A 523 49.73 -51.82 42.41
N LYS A 524 50.02 -51.53 43.70
CA LYS A 524 50.49 -52.55 44.68
C LYS A 524 50.50 -52.08 46.15
N LYS A 525 50.56 -53.07 47.05
CA LYS A 525 50.37 -52.98 48.51
C LYS A 525 51.70 -52.90 49.26
N GLU A 526 51.74 -52.20 50.40
CA GLU A 526 52.24 -52.70 51.70
C GLU A 526 51.91 -51.73 52.86
N ALA A 527 52.02 -52.20 54.12
CA ALA A 527 51.72 -51.49 55.38
C ALA A 527 52.66 -52.04 56.48
N PRO A 528 52.62 -51.65 57.79
CA PRO A 528 51.86 -50.58 58.48
C PRO A 528 52.65 -49.74 59.55
N GLN A 529 52.13 -48.55 59.94
CA GLN A 529 52.12 -47.91 61.31
C GLN A 529 53.41 -47.74 62.18
N PRO A 530 53.39 -46.99 63.33
CA PRO A 530 52.59 -45.81 63.75
C PRO A 530 53.42 -44.66 64.41
N SER A 531 52.71 -43.67 65.00
CA SER A 531 53.11 -42.57 65.94
C SER A 531 53.23 -41.16 65.32
N GLY A 532 52.82 -40.06 65.98
CA GLY A 532 52.04 -39.94 67.23
C GLY A 532 51.81 -38.47 67.66
N ALA A 533 50.62 -38.18 68.23
CA ALA A 533 50.22 -37.06 69.11
C ALA A 533 50.70 -35.59 68.87
N GLY A 534 49.78 -34.61 68.88
CA GLY A 534 50.16 -33.20 69.09
C GLY A 534 49.11 -32.10 68.80
N ALA A 535 48.12 -31.91 69.67
CA ALA A 535 47.29 -30.70 69.80
C ALA A 535 46.87 -30.56 71.29
N PRO A 536 46.29 -29.44 71.82
CA PRO A 536 45.76 -28.24 71.14
C PRO A 536 45.94 -26.86 71.88
N ASN A 537 45.22 -25.83 71.40
CA ASN A 537 44.60 -24.67 72.11
C ASN A 537 45.38 -23.41 72.59
N ALA A 538 45.03 -22.24 72.03
CA ALA A 538 44.51 -20.99 72.68
C ALA A 538 44.29 -19.90 71.57
N ALA A 539 43.12 -19.28 71.34
CA ALA A 539 42.41 -18.23 72.11
C ALA A 539 43.23 -16.91 72.25
N ILE A 540 42.77 -15.66 71.99
CA ILE A 540 41.45 -15.05 71.68
C ILE A 540 41.67 -13.64 70.99
N PRO A 541 40.68 -12.99 70.33
CA PRO A 541 40.87 -11.77 69.50
C PRO A 541 40.35 -10.44 70.12
N THR A 542 40.68 -9.26 69.55
CA THR A 542 39.88 -8.01 69.69
C THR A 542 40.14 -6.92 68.62
N LYS A 543 39.24 -5.92 68.56
CA LYS A 543 39.12 -4.82 67.56
C LYS A 543 39.64 -3.44 68.06
N THR A 544 39.80 -2.50 67.11
CA THR A 544 39.66 -1.00 67.11
C THR A 544 39.11 -0.27 68.37
N PRO A 545 39.32 1.06 68.63
CA PRO A 545 39.34 2.17 67.64
C PRO A 545 40.18 3.45 67.96
N ILE A 546 39.87 4.53 67.22
CA ILE A 546 40.39 5.92 67.16
C ILE A 546 40.01 6.77 68.40
N PRO A 547 40.63 7.95 68.64
CA PRO A 547 39.82 9.18 68.74
C PRO A 547 40.40 10.44 68.04
N GLU A 548 39.50 11.38 67.73
CA GLU A 548 39.73 12.73 67.18
C GLU A 548 39.98 13.79 68.27
N VAL A 549 40.54 14.96 67.92
CA VAL A 549 40.18 16.27 68.53
C VAL A 549 40.24 17.38 67.46
N SER A 550 39.28 18.31 67.52
CA SER A 550 39.01 19.42 66.60
C SER A 550 39.37 20.81 67.16
N SER A 551 39.39 21.85 66.30
CA SER A 551 38.85 23.19 66.64
C SER A 551 38.64 24.12 65.42
N ASP A 552 37.53 24.86 65.44
CA ASP A 552 37.05 25.82 64.42
C ASP A 552 37.63 27.25 64.59
N HIS A 553 37.54 28.09 63.55
CA HIS A 553 36.60 29.25 63.53
C HIS A 553 36.59 30.09 62.22
N LYS A 554 35.47 30.81 62.01
CA LYS A 554 35.06 31.56 60.79
C LYS A 554 35.39 33.07 60.89
N SER A 555 35.47 33.78 59.75
CA SER A 555 34.39 34.71 59.27
C SER A 555 34.85 35.89 58.38
N SER A 556 34.09 36.17 57.29
CA SER A 556 33.78 37.49 56.65
C SER A 556 34.90 38.39 56.07
N ARG A 557 34.66 39.39 55.19
CA ARG A 557 33.74 39.68 54.05
C ARG A 557 34.09 41.10 53.50
N SER A 558 34.02 41.34 52.17
CA SER A 558 33.85 42.68 51.49
C SER A 558 34.98 43.76 51.62
N VAL A 559 35.19 44.79 50.76
CA VAL A 559 34.70 45.24 49.40
C VAL A 559 35.60 46.41 48.88
N ALA A 560 35.73 46.61 47.55
CA ALA A 560 36.27 47.81 46.81
C ALA A 560 37.72 48.27 47.17
N GLY A 561 38.48 49.12 46.45
CA GLY A 561 38.39 49.97 45.25
C GLY A 561 39.48 51.07 45.37
N HIS A 562 40.01 51.80 44.37
CA HIS A 562 39.79 51.90 42.92
C HIS A 562 41.04 52.60 42.29
N GLU A 563 41.29 52.46 40.97
CA GLU A 563 42.08 53.42 40.13
C GLU A 563 43.60 53.63 40.39
N THR A 564 44.46 54.15 39.46
CA THR A 564 44.28 54.69 38.08
C THR A 564 45.55 54.51 37.18
N GLN A 565 45.34 54.49 35.85
CA GLN A 565 46.15 55.12 34.76
C GLN A 565 47.55 54.61 34.30
N SER A 566 47.65 54.38 32.96
CA SER A 566 48.52 55.12 31.99
C SER A 566 49.56 54.36 31.10
N THR A 567 49.09 53.96 29.91
CA THR A 567 49.57 54.48 28.58
C THR A 567 50.64 53.74 27.72
N THR A 568 50.36 53.73 26.39
CA THR A 568 51.20 53.42 25.19
C THR A 568 51.70 51.96 25.00
N GLN A 569 51.49 51.26 23.87
CA GLN A 569 51.85 51.52 22.44
C GLN A 569 53.38 51.68 22.23
N THR A 570 54.05 51.17 21.20
CA THR A 570 53.71 50.52 19.92
C THR A 570 54.58 49.26 19.70
N GLY A 571 54.31 48.45 18.67
CA GLY A 571 55.27 47.43 18.19
C GLY A 571 56.13 47.95 17.04
N GLU A 572 57.10 47.14 16.60
CA GLU A 572 57.59 47.08 15.21
C GLU A 572 58.41 45.80 14.98
N GLU A 573 58.45 45.35 13.74
CA GLU A 573 59.16 44.15 13.28
C GLU A 573 60.66 44.42 13.07
N GLN A 574 61.50 43.39 13.16
CA GLN A 574 62.52 43.22 12.13
C GLN A 574 63.00 41.77 11.99
N THR A 575 63.10 41.37 10.72
CA THR A 575 63.68 40.13 10.21
C THR A 575 65.20 40.15 10.28
N ILE A 576 65.83 38.97 10.18
CA ILE A 576 66.97 38.71 9.29
C ILE A 576 66.99 37.21 8.96
N GLU A 577 67.33 36.92 7.71
CA GLU A 577 67.39 35.59 7.11
C GLU A 577 68.69 34.85 7.47
N GLU A 578 68.73 33.53 7.30
CA GLU A 578 69.82 32.91 6.54
C GLU A 578 69.37 31.56 5.93
N GLU A 579 70.06 31.16 4.86
CA GLU A 579 69.53 30.33 3.78
C GLU A 579 69.73 28.81 3.97
N GLY A 580 69.08 28.00 3.13
CA GLY A 580 69.21 26.55 3.16
C GLY A 580 68.45 25.82 2.05
N ASP A 581 68.73 26.18 0.78
CA ASP A 581 68.20 25.50 -0.41
C ASP A 581 68.39 23.97 -0.36
N PHE A 582 67.35 23.22 -0.75
CA PHE A 582 67.49 22.13 -1.72
C PHE A 582 66.12 21.77 -2.31
N ASP A 583 65.89 22.25 -3.53
CA ASP A 583 64.70 21.97 -4.35
C ASP A 583 65.03 20.88 -5.41
N ILE A 584 64.03 20.53 -6.23
CA ILE A 584 64.07 19.83 -7.53
C ILE A 584 63.64 18.33 -7.56
N ASN A 585 62.35 18.21 -7.91
CA ASN A 585 61.72 17.32 -8.89
C ASN A 585 61.51 15.81 -8.62
N LEU A 586 60.23 15.53 -8.33
CA LEU A 586 59.47 14.48 -9.01
C LEU A 586 59.31 14.81 -10.51
N PHE A 587 59.64 13.88 -11.41
CA PHE A 587 58.88 13.56 -12.65
C PHE A 587 59.60 12.46 -13.47
N TYR A 588 59.17 11.21 -13.33
CA TYR A 588 58.89 10.26 -14.42
C TYR A 588 58.13 9.04 -13.89
#